data_AF-A0A800EA98-F1
#
_entry.id   AF-A0A800EA98-F1
#
_cell.length_a   1.000
_cell.length_b   1.000
_cell.length_c   1.000
_cell.angle_alpha   90.00
_cell.angle_beta   90.00
_cell.angle_gamma   90.00
#
_symmetry.space_group_name_H-M   'P 1'
#
loop_
_entity.id
_entity.type
_entity.pdbx_description
1 polymer ?
#
loop_
_entity_poly.entity_id
_entity_poly.type
_entity_poly.pdbx_seq_one_letter_code
_entity_poly.pdbx_strand_id
1 'polypeptide(L)'
;MLFAEIPGNTAIKQNLIKVVANNRVAHAQLFLGNSGSAKLALALAFAQYLNCEKRKETDSCNICHSCLIYNSLSHPDLHIIFPVLKINNIKNPLSDNFISQWREIVLENPYLSLTQWYQHLGAENKQGVIYKYEAEQLQK
;
A
#
# COMPACT_ATOMS: atom_id res chain seq x y z
N MET A 1 -9.97 0.00 -2.63
CA MET A 1 -9.69 -1.44 -2.52
C MET A 1 -10.44 -2.03 -1.34
N LEU A 2 -11.26 -3.04 -1.61
CA LEU A 2 -12.11 -3.72 -0.64
C LEU A 2 -11.59 -5.12 -0.34
N PHE A 3 -11.89 -5.64 0.86
CA PHE A 3 -11.56 -7.04 1.17
C PHE A 3 -12.30 -8.02 0.26
N ALA A 4 -13.51 -7.67 -0.19
CA ALA A 4 -14.29 -8.47 -1.12
C ALA A 4 -13.64 -8.63 -2.51
N GLU A 5 -12.81 -7.66 -2.94
CA GLU A 5 -12.15 -7.68 -4.25
C GLU A 5 -10.93 -8.60 -4.29
N ILE A 6 -10.40 -8.97 -3.13
CA ILE A 6 -9.23 -9.85 -3.03
C ILE A 6 -9.71 -11.31 -3.04
N PRO A 7 -9.22 -12.21 -3.88
CA PRO A 7 -9.59 -13.62 -3.82
C PRO A 7 -8.89 -14.33 -2.64
N GLY A 8 -9.61 -15.26 -2.00
CA GLY A 8 -9.08 -16.10 -0.91
C GLY A 8 -8.73 -15.35 0.37
N ASN A 9 -7.77 -15.88 1.14
CA ASN A 9 -7.27 -15.34 2.41
C ASN A 9 -8.35 -15.08 3.47
N THR A 10 -9.43 -15.89 3.46
CA THR A 10 -10.62 -15.67 4.30
C THR A 10 -10.29 -15.59 5.79
N ALA A 11 -9.45 -16.48 6.31
CA ALA A 11 -9.06 -16.48 7.71
C ALA A 11 -8.30 -15.19 8.11
N ILE A 12 -7.41 -14.71 7.23
CA ILE A 12 -6.63 -13.48 7.47
C ILE A 12 -7.57 -12.27 7.46
N LYS A 13 -8.45 -12.15 6.46
CA LYS A 13 -9.43 -11.06 6.38
C LYS A 13 -10.32 -11.02 7.62
N GLN A 14 -10.85 -12.17 8.04
CA GLN A 14 -11.65 -12.27 9.26
C GLN A 14 -10.88 -11.83 10.50
N ASN A 15 -9.59 -12.19 10.60
CA ASN A 15 -8.76 -11.75 11.71
C ASN A 15 -8.56 -10.22 11.70
N LEU A 16 -8.23 -9.64 10.54
CA LEU A 16 -8.07 -8.18 10.37
C LEU A 16 -9.34 -7.42 10.73
N ILE A 17 -10.51 -7.91 10.31
CA ILE A 17 -11.81 -7.33 10.66
C ILE A 17 -12.03 -7.39 12.17
N LYS A 18 -11.77 -8.56 12.79
CA LYS A 18 -11.94 -8.76 14.23
C LYS A 18 -11.04 -7.86 15.08
N VAL A 19 -9.77 -7.66 14.70
CA VAL A 19 -8.87 -6.81 15.49
C VAL A 19 -9.31 -5.34 15.47
N VAL A 20 -9.89 -4.88 14.36
CA VAL A 20 -10.46 -3.53 14.25
C VAL A 20 -11.77 -3.42 15.03
N ALA A 21 -12.67 -4.39 14.87
CA ALA A 21 -13.95 -4.42 15.59
C ALA A 21 -13.76 -4.43 17.12
N ASN A 22 -12.71 -5.10 17.59
CA ASN A 22 -12.36 -5.15 19.02
C ASN A 22 -11.48 -3.97 19.48
N ASN A 23 -11.17 -3.01 18.61
CA ASN A 23 -10.27 -1.89 18.88
C ASN A 23 -8.89 -2.33 19.43
N ARG A 24 -8.35 -3.43 18.90
CA ARG A 24 -7.07 -4.06 19.29
C ARG A 24 -6.09 -4.12 18.11
N VAL A 25 -5.94 -2.99 17.42
CA VAL A 25 -5.04 -2.87 16.27
C VAL A 25 -3.60 -2.71 16.77
N ALA A 26 -2.72 -3.63 16.38
CA ALA A 26 -1.30 -3.51 16.67
C ALA A 26 -0.67 -2.35 15.88
N HIS A 27 0.30 -1.65 16.49
CA HIS A 27 1.01 -0.52 15.88
C HIS A 27 1.84 -0.90 14.65
N ALA A 28 2.25 -2.17 14.55
CA ALA A 28 2.97 -2.71 13.40
C ALA A 28 2.39 -4.07 13.03
N GLN A 29 2.21 -4.30 11.72
CA GLN A 29 1.78 -5.57 11.16
C GLN A 29 2.70 -5.99 10.03
N LEU A 30 3.11 -7.26 10.03
CA LEU A 30 3.94 -7.84 8.99
C LEU A 30 3.08 -8.76 8.11
N PHE A 31 2.87 -8.37 6.86
CA PHE A 31 2.21 -9.20 5.86
C PHE A 31 3.24 -10.05 5.11
N LEU A 32 3.38 -11.32 5.51
CA LEU A 32 4.32 -12.25 4.90
C LEU A 32 3.64 -13.11 3.83
N GLY A 33 4.28 -13.24 2.68
CA GLY A 33 3.82 -14.11 1.60
C GLY A 33 4.74 -14.05 0.38
N ASN A 34 4.60 -15.06 -0.49
CA ASN A 34 5.37 -15.18 -1.72
C ASN A 34 5.23 -13.95 -2.63
N SER A 35 6.15 -13.79 -3.58
CA SER A 35 5.99 -12.80 -4.65
C SER A 35 4.68 -13.07 -5.42
N GLY A 36 3.92 -12.04 -5.77
CA GLY A 36 2.61 -12.20 -6.40
C GLY A 36 1.45 -12.53 -5.45
N SER A 37 1.70 -12.66 -4.14
CA SER A 37 0.62 -12.89 -3.17
C SER A 37 -0.16 -11.61 -2.84
N ALA A 38 -1.33 -11.78 -2.24
CA ALA A 38 -2.24 -10.68 -1.85
C ALA A 38 -1.73 -9.78 -0.72
N LYS A 39 -0.44 -9.83 -0.34
CA LYS A 39 0.10 -9.10 0.82
C LYS A 39 -0.06 -7.57 0.70
N LEU A 40 0.25 -7.00 -0.47
CA LEU A 40 0.12 -5.57 -0.71
C LEU A 40 -1.37 -5.19 -0.77
N ALA A 41 -2.16 -5.93 -1.54
CA ALA A 41 -3.60 -5.73 -1.61
C ALA A 41 -4.28 -5.77 -0.24
N LEU A 42 -3.95 -6.76 0.60
CA LEU A 42 -4.49 -6.88 1.96
C LEU A 42 -4.06 -5.72 2.85
N ALA A 43 -2.81 -5.27 2.78
CA ALA A 43 -2.34 -4.12 3.54
C ALA A 43 -3.08 -2.83 3.13
N LEU A 44 -3.29 -2.61 1.83
CA LEU A 44 -4.03 -1.45 1.31
C LEU A 44 -5.52 -1.49 1.68
N ALA A 45 -6.17 -2.64 1.51
CA ALA A 45 -7.56 -2.83 1.92
C ALA A 45 -7.74 -2.65 3.43
N PHE A 46 -6.76 -3.11 4.23
CA PHE A 46 -6.77 -2.91 5.67
C PHE A 46 -6.58 -1.44 6.05
N ALA A 47 -5.67 -0.72 5.40
CA ALA A 47 -5.48 0.72 5.62
C ALA A 47 -6.75 1.52 5.27
N GLN A 48 -7.41 1.21 4.15
CA GLN A 48 -8.69 1.79 3.79
C GLN A 48 -9.78 1.44 4.82
N TYR A 49 -9.82 0.18 5.28
CA TYR A 49 -10.77 -0.25 6.30
C TYR A 49 -10.54 0.48 7.62
N LEU A 50 -9.31 0.72 8.05
CA LEU A 50 -9.00 1.48 9.26
C LEU A 50 -9.49 2.93 9.19
N ASN A 51 -9.33 3.58 8.03
CA ASN A 51 -9.62 5.01 7.87
C ASN A 51 -11.04 5.31 7.34
N CYS A 52 -11.81 4.28 7.01
CA CYS A 52 -13.18 4.44 6.55
C CYS A 52 -14.07 5.03 7.67
N GLU A 53 -14.83 6.09 7.37
CA GLU A 53 -15.72 6.76 8.32
C GLU A 53 -16.99 5.95 8.62
N LYS A 54 -17.50 5.23 7.60
CA LYS A 54 -18.78 4.49 7.67
C LYS A 54 -18.59 2.98 7.48
N ARG A 55 -17.62 2.40 8.21
CA ARG A 55 -17.23 0.99 8.06
C ARG A 55 -18.44 0.05 8.14
N LYS A 56 -18.48 -0.94 7.25
CA LYS A 56 -19.40 -2.08 7.36
C LYS A 56 -18.78 -3.12 8.29
N GLU A 57 -19.59 -4.09 8.72
CA GLU A 57 -19.12 -5.17 9.61
C GLU A 57 -17.95 -5.96 9.02
N THR A 58 -17.92 -6.12 7.69
CA THR A 58 -16.95 -6.97 7.00
C THR A 58 -16.04 -6.24 6.03
N ASP A 59 -16.29 -4.96 5.73
CA ASP A 59 -15.53 -4.24 4.70
C ASP A 59 -15.69 -2.71 4.83
N SER A 60 -14.92 -1.98 4.01
CA SER A 60 -15.06 -0.53 3.86
C SER A 60 -16.35 -0.17 3.12
N CYS A 61 -16.90 1.02 3.35
CA CYS A 61 -18.15 1.42 2.70
C CYS A 61 -18.02 1.74 1.21
N ASN A 62 -16.81 2.10 0.77
CA ASN A 62 -16.47 2.57 -0.58
C ASN A 62 -17.16 3.86 -1.05
N ILE A 63 -17.89 4.57 -0.19
CA ILE A 63 -18.68 5.75 -0.57
C ILE A 63 -18.37 7.02 0.25
N CYS A 64 -17.74 6.88 1.42
CA CYS A 64 -17.32 8.03 2.22
C CYS A 64 -16.13 8.75 1.60
N HIS A 65 -15.92 10.01 1.98
CA HIS A 65 -14.87 10.85 1.41
C HIS A 65 -13.48 10.20 1.51
N SER A 66 -13.12 9.69 2.69
CA SER A 66 -11.87 8.94 2.88
C SER A 66 -11.73 7.76 1.90
N CYS A 67 -12.77 6.92 1.75
CA CYS A 67 -12.75 5.78 0.83
C CYS A 67 -12.55 6.20 -0.64
N LEU A 68 -13.18 7.29 -1.08
CA LEU A 68 -13.05 7.77 -2.44
C LEU A 68 -11.61 8.22 -2.75
N ILE A 69 -10.94 8.88 -1.79
CA ILE A 69 -9.53 9.25 -1.94
C ILE A 69 -8.64 7.99 -1.93
N TYR A 70 -8.91 7.03 -1.04
CA TYR A 70 -8.22 5.75 -0.97
C TYR A 70 -8.27 4.96 -2.29
N ASN A 71 -9.35 5.08 -3.07
CA ASN A 71 -9.45 4.40 -4.37
C ASN A 71 -8.39 4.89 -5.39
N SER A 72 -7.83 6.08 -5.18
CA SER A 72 -6.69 6.60 -5.96
C SER A 72 -5.36 6.51 -5.22
N LEU A 73 -5.33 5.87 -4.05
CA LEU A 73 -4.16 5.73 -3.16
C LEU A 73 -3.51 7.07 -2.82
N SER A 74 -4.30 8.15 -2.77
CA SER A 74 -3.84 9.53 -2.54
C SER A 74 -4.29 10.10 -1.19
N HIS A 75 -4.67 9.24 -0.25
CA HIS A 75 -5.16 9.65 1.06
C HIS A 75 -4.04 10.38 1.83
N PRO A 76 -4.30 11.54 2.46
CA PRO A 76 -3.27 12.30 3.16
C PRO A 76 -2.59 11.50 4.27
N ASP A 77 -3.35 10.67 4.98
CA ASP A 77 -2.83 9.80 6.04
C ASP A 77 -2.24 8.46 5.54
N LEU A 78 -2.16 8.26 4.21
CA LEU A 78 -1.55 7.08 3.62
C LEU A 78 -0.15 7.42 3.08
N HIS A 79 0.85 7.08 3.87
CA HIS A 79 2.26 7.16 3.47
C HIS A 79 2.71 5.82 2.88
N ILE A 80 3.31 5.87 1.69
CA ILE A 80 3.75 4.67 0.96
C ILE A 80 5.24 4.80 0.71
N ILE A 81 6.00 3.88 1.29
CA ILE A 81 7.46 3.85 1.17
C ILE A 81 7.86 2.58 0.45
N PHE A 82 8.65 2.74 -0.61
CA PHE A 82 9.09 1.62 -1.44
C PHE A 82 10.49 1.89 -1.99
N PRO A 83 11.20 0.84 -2.44
CA PRO A 83 12.53 1.02 -3.00
C PRO A 83 12.52 1.85 -4.28
N VAL A 84 13.37 2.87 -4.35
CA VAL A 84 13.49 3.78 -5.49
C VAL A 84 14.90 3.76 -6.09
N LEU A 85 15.03 4.28 -7.31
CA LEU A 85 16.28 4.32 -8.06
C LEU A 85 16.83 5.75 -8.12
N LYS A 86 18.16 5.87 -8.14
CA LYS A 86 18.84 7.13 -8.51
C LYS A 86 18.82 7.27 -10.03
N ILE A 87 17.69 7.74 -10.56
CA ILE A 87 17.53 8.11 -11.97
C ILE A 87 17.26 9.61 -12.09
N ASN A 88 17.45 10.16 -13.29
CA ASN A 88 17.11 11.54 -13.63
C ASN A 88 17.79 12.63 -12.75
N ASN A 89 19.01 12.38 -12.29
CA ASN A 89 19.79 13.32 -11.47
C ASN A 89 19.11 13.77 -10.16
N ILE A 90 18.17 12.99 -9.63
CA ILE A 90 17.55 13.26 -8.33
C ILE A 90 18.61 13.09 -7.23
N LYS A 91 18.95 14.18 -6.53
CA LYS A 91 19.97 14.18 -5.46
C LYS A 91 19.55 13.31 -4.27
N ASN A 92 18.30 13.48 -3.82
CA ASN A 92 17.72 12.80 -2.67
C ASN A 92 16.47 12.03 -3.12
N PRO A 93 16.64 10.80 -3.64
CA PRO A 93 15.51 10.01 -4.12
C PRO A 93 14.60 9.60 -2.96
N LEU A 94 13.31 9.85 -3.14
CA LEU A 94 12.22 9.53 -2.21
C LEU A 94 11.11 8.80 -2.97
N SER A 95 10.33 8.00 -2.27
CA SER A 95 9.15 7.28 -2.77
C SER A 95 8.15 8.26 -3.40
N ASP A 96 7.98 9.42 -2.78
CA ASP A 96 7.12 10.51 -3.28
C ASP A 96 7.52 11.00 -4.68
N ASN A 97 8.80 10.90 -5.06
CA ASN A 97 9.23 11.29 -6.42
C ASN A 97 8.70 10.34 -7.51
N PHE A 98 8.28 9.13 -7.12
CA PHE A 98 7.82 8.07 -8.02
C PHE A 98 6.37 7.63 -7.72
N ILE A 99 5.68 8.35 -6.83
CA ILE A 99 4.37 7.92 -6.32
C ILE A 99 3.31 7.83 -7.42
N SER A 100 3.36 8.70 -8.42
CA SER A 100 2.41 8.68 -9.54
C SER A 100 2.51 7.38 -10.35
N GLN A 101 3.74 7.00 -10.73
CA GLN A 101 4.01 5.75 -11.45
C GLN A 101 3.70 4.53 -10.58
N TRP A 102 4.02 4.61 -9.29
CA TRP A 102 3.71 3.53 -8.35
C TRP A 102 2.20 3.32 -8.20
N ARG A 103 1.42 4.40 -8.10
CA ARG A 103 -0.05 4.31 -8.04
C ARG A 103 -0.63 3.69 -9.31
N GLU A 104 -0.13 4.10 -10.47
CA GLU A 104 -0.56 3.57 -11.77
C GLU A 104 -0.43 2.04 -11.82
N ILE A 105 0.77 1.51 -11.58
CA ILE A 105 1.02 0.06 -11.64
C ILE A 105 0.28 -0.72 -10.54
N VAL A 106 0.10 -0.15 -9.34
CA VAL A 106 -0.60 -0.83 -8.23
C VAL A 106 -2.09 -0.90 -8.47
N LEU A 107 -2.68 0.15 -9.04
CA LEU A 107 -4.10 0.17 -9.40
C LEU A 107 -4.38 -0.78 -10.57
N GLU A 108 -3.44 -0.94 -11.50
CA GLU A 108 -3.52 -1.93 -12.57
C GLU A 108 -3.33 -3.37 -12.03
N ASN A 109 -2.33 -3.58 -11.18
CA ASN A 109 -2.01 -4.88 -10.61
C ASN A 109 -1.62 -4.78 -9.11
N PRO A 110 -2.58 -5.02 -8.20
CA PRO A 110 -2.32 -4.92 -6.76
C PRO A 110 -1.52 -6.10 -6.19
N TYR A 111 -1.18 -7.07 -7.03
CA TYR A 111 -0.35 -8.24 -6.70
C TYR A 111 1.08 -8.09 -7.22
N LEU A 112 1.50 -6.88 -7.61
CA LEU A 112 2.81 -6.67 -8.23
C LEU A 112 3.99 -7.11 -7.34
N SER A 113 5.05 -7.54 -8.01
CA SER A 113 6.34 -7.86 -7.41
C SER A 113 7.33 -6.71 -7.57
N LEU A 114 8.39 -6.69 -6.73
CA LEU A 114 9.47 -5.70 -6.87
C LEU A 114 10.12 -5.73 -8.26
N THR A 115 10.22 -6.91 -8.88
CA THR A 115 10.73 -7.06 -10.24
C THR A 115 9.83 -6.34 -11.25
N GLN A 116 8.51 -6.51 -11.15
CA GLN A 116 7.55 -5.80 -12.02
C GLN A 116 7.59 -4.29 -11.80
N TRP A 117 7.80 -3.84 -10.55
CA TRP A 117 8.01 -2.43 -10.26
C TRP A 117 9.25 -1.87 -10.97
N TYR A 118 10.39 -2.55 -10.89
CA TYR A 118 11.61 -2.09 -11.56
C TYR A 118 11.52 -2.16 -13.09
N GLN A 119 10.78 -3.13 -13.62
CA GLN A 119 10.48 -3.22 -15.05
C GLN A 119 9.64 -2.03 -15.52
N HIS A 120 8.63 -1.63 -14.76
CA HIS A 120 7.81 -0.45 -15.05
C HIS A 120 8.62 0.85 -15.02
N LEU A 121 9.67 0.93 -14.19
CA LEU A 121 10.64 2.04 -14.19
C LEU A 121 11.65 1.99 -15.35
N GLY A 122 11.61 0.97 -16.23
CA GLY A 122 12.57 0.77 -17.31
C GLY A 122 13.98 0.41 -16.83
N ALA A 123 14.08 -0.21 -15.65
CA ALA A 123 15.34 -0.42 -14.94
C ALA A 123 15.51 -1.87 -14.46
N GLU A 124 15.29 -2.83 -15.35
CA GLU A 124 15.29 -4.27 -15.08
C GLU A 124 16.57 -4.78 -14.40
N ASN A 125 17.72 -4.14 -14.66
CA ASN A 125 19.03 -4.54 -14.11
C ASN A 125 19.47 -3.72 -12.89
N LYS A 126 18.64 -2.82 -12.37
CA LYS A 126 19.00 -1.97 -11.21
C LYS A 126 18.20 -2.37 -9.99
N GLN A 127 18.88 -2.41 -8.84
CA GLN A 127 18.24 -2.65 -7.56
C GLN A 127 17.85 -1.31 -6.91
N GLY A 128 16.58 -1.19 -6.55
CA GLY A 128 16.07 -0.05 -5.78
C GLY A 128 16.52 -0.11 -4.32
N VAL A 129 16.62 1.04 -3.68
CA VAL A 129 16.97 1.18 -2.26
C VAL A 129 15.98 2.13 -1.60
N ILE A 130 15.64 1.86 -0.34
CA ILE A 130 14.96 2.82 0.54
C ILE A 130 16.07 3.64 1.20
N TYR A 131 16.21 4.91 0.81
CA TYR A 131 17.30 5.76 1.27
C TYR A 131 16.98 6.38 2.64
N LYS A 132 18.02 6.81 3.37
CA LYS A 132 17.88 7.50 4.67
C LYS A 132 17.00 8.76 4.60
N TYR A 133 16.87 9.37 3.42
CA TYR A 133 16.08 10.57 3.20
C TYR A 133 14.59 10.35 3.51
N GLU A 134 14.09 9.13 3.39
CA GLU A 134 12.71 8.75 3.78
C GLU A 134 12.47 9.02 5.26
N ALA A 135 13.41 8.59 6.11
CA ALA A 135 13.33 8.82 7.55
C ALA A 135 13.45 10.33 7.89
N GLU A 136 14.29 11.06 7.16
CA GLU A 136 14.44 12.52 7.33
C GLU A 136 13.17 13.29 6.93
N GLN A 137 12.37 12.76 5.99
CA GLN A 137 11.11 13.37 5.58
C GLN A 137 9.97 13.09 6.57
N LEU A 138 9.88 11.88 7.10
CA LEU A 138 8.84 11.50 8.07
C LEU A 138 8.96 12.21 9.44
N GLN A 139 10.15 12.71 9.77
CA GLN A 139 10.41 13.41 11.03
C GLN A 139 10.07 14.91 11.00
N LYS A 140 9.74 15.46 9.83
CA LYS A 140 9.39 16.87 9.65
C LYS A 140 7.89 17.09 9.78
#